data_AF-A0AA42YKA2-F1
#
_entry.id   AF-A0AA42YKA2-F1
#
_cell.length_a   1.000
_cell.length_b   1.000
_cell.length_c   1.000
_cell.angle_alpha   90.00
_cell.angle_beta   90.00
_cell.angle_gamma   90.00
#
_symmetry.space_group_name_H-M   'P 1'
#
loop_
_entity.id
_entity.type
_entity.pdbx_description
1 polymer ?
#
loop_
_entity_poly.entity_id
_entity_poly.type
_entity_poly.pdbx_seq_one_letter_code
_entity_poly.pdbx_strand_id
1 'polypeptide(L)'
;MGLEGRRAWRLHALFTALLLGAVAVLALVGYLPTRKLGGVSAIQAMWYGCVLNVLAASVGAVPITLARLNPKREKIVGAALASLVVRMAAALALAASALLALDLERKPFVLWFALAYVALLPLDTAYAARLSKSITLDHPASE
;
A
#
# COMPACT_ATOMS: atom_id res chain seq x y z
N MET A 1 24.47 10.87 5.56
CA MET A 1 23.38 9.86 5.53
C MET A 1 24.00 8.48 5.74
N GLY A 2 23.86 7.91 6.95
CA GLY A 2 24.55 6.67 7.34
C GLY A 2 24.11 5.44 6.53
N LEU A 3 24.89 4.36 6.63
CA LEU A 3 24.61 3.06 5.97
C LEU A 3 23.20 2.54 6.30
N GLU A 4 22.72 2.76 7.52
CA GLU A 4 21.38 2.38 7.98
C GLU A 4 20.26 3.15 7.25
N GLY A 5 20.45 4.46 7.03
CA GLY A 5 19.53 5.28 6.26
C GLY A 5 19.39 4.77 4.82
N ARG A 6 20.50 4.43 4.16
CA ARG A 6 20.46 3.89 2.78
C ARG A 6 19.70 2.55 2.70
N ARG A 7 19.80 1.70 3.72
CA ARG A 7 19.13 0.40 3.77
C ARG A 7 17.62 0.56 3.94
N ALA A 8 17.19 1.48 4.81
CA ALA A 8 15.77 1.81 5.00
C ALA A 8 15.14 2.37 3.72
N TRP A 9 15.82 3.30 3.05
CA TRP A 9 15.37 3.88 1.78
C TRP A 9 15.25 2.85 0.65
N ARG A 10 16.22 1.93 0.52
CA ARG A 10 16.16 0.85 -0.48
C ARG A 10 14.97 -0.08 -0.28
N LEU A 11 14.64 -0.42 0.97
CA LEU A 11 13.51 -1.29 1.28
C LEU A 11 12.17 -0.59 1.02
N HIS A 12 12.08 0.70 1.33
CA HIS A 12 10.91 1.50 0.99
C HIS A 12 10.73 1.61 -0.52
N ALA A 13 11.80 1.91 -1.26
CA ALA A 13 11.78 1.94 -2.72
C ALA A 13 11.39 0.59 -3.34
N LEU A 14 11.90 -0.53 -2.81
CA LEU A 14 11.53 -1.87 -3.26
C LEU A 14 10.04 -2.17 -2.97
N PHE A 15 9.54 -1.78 -1.81
CA PHE A 15 8.12 -1.90 -1.48
C PHE A 15 7.26 -1.08 -2.44
N THR A 16 7.60 0.18 -2.70
CA THR A 16 6.91 1.02 -3.68
C THR A 16 6.97 0.43 -5.09
N ALA A 17 8.11 -0.13 -5.51
CA ALA A 17 8.23 -0.79 -6.80
C ALA A 17 7.33 -2.03 -6.90
N LEU A 18 7.20 -2.81 -5.83
CA LEU A 18 6.27 -3.95 -5.77
C LEU A 18 4.81 -3.51 -5.82
N LEU A 19 4.45 -2.42 -5.12
CA LEU A 19 3.10 -1.84 -5.20
C LEU A 19 2.76 -1.42 -6.63
N LEU A 20 3.67 -0.71 -7.29
CA LEU A 20 3.51 -0.27 -8.67
C LEU A 20 3.39 -1.46 -9.63
N GLY A 21 4.23 -2.49 -9.45
CA GLY A 21 4.17 -3.72 -10.24
C GLY A 21 2.84 -4.46 -10.08
N ALA A 22 2.36 -4.62 -8.84
CA ALA A 22 1.08 -5.26 -8.56
C ALA A 22 -0.08 -4.49 -9.20
N VAL A 23 -0.08 -3.16 -9.10
CA VAL A 23 -1.07 -2.31 -9.77
C VAL A 23 -0.99 -2.40 -11.29
N ALA A 24 0.22 -2.41 -11.87
CA ALA A 24 0.39 -2.55 -13.32
C ALA A 24 -0.17 -3.88 -13.83
N VAL A 25 0.05 -4.98 -13.10
CA VAL A 25 -0.53 -6.29 -13.41
C VAL A 25 -2.06 -6.24 -13.30
N LEU A 26 -2.59 -5.63 -12.24
CA LEU A 26 -4.03 -5.49 -12.03
C LEU A 26 -4.68 -4.70 -13.17
N ALA A 27 -4.07 -3.57 -13.54
CA ALA A 27 -4.53 -2.71 -14.62
C ALA A 27 -4.45 -3.42 -15.97
N LEU A 28 -3.40 -4.20 -16.23
CA LEU A 28 -3.24 -4.95 -17.48
C LEU A 28 -4.32 -6.03 -17.62
N VAL A 29 -4.55 -6.82 -16.57
CA VAL A 29 -5.60 -7.86 -16.54
C VAL A 29 -7.00 -7.22 -16.62
N GLY A 30 -7.16 -6.05 -16.00
CA GLY A 30 -8.40 -5.30 -15.94
C GLY A 30 -8.75 -4.47 -17.17
N TYR A 31 -7.79 -4.20 -18.05
CA TYR A 31 -7.97 -3.20 -19.11
C TYR A 31 -9.06 -3.58 -20.10
N LEU A 32 -8.98 -4.78 -20.67
CA LEU A 32 -9.96 -5.28 -21.64
C LEU A 32 -11.40 -5.37 -21.09
N PRO A 33 -11.64 -6.02 -19.93
CA PRO A 33 -13.01 -6.10 -19.40
C PRO A 33 -13.57 -4.72 -19.04
N THR A 34 -12.75 -3.83 -18.47
CA THR A 34 -13.17 -2.47 -18.12
C THR A 34 -13.56 -1.67 -19.36
N ARG A 35 -12.75 -1.76 -20.42
CA ARG A 35 -13.04 -1.10 -21.70
C ARG A 35 -14.34 -1.60 -22.33
N LYS A 36 -14.59 -2.91 -22.27
CA LYS A 36 -15.81 -3.51 -22.83
C LYS A 36 -17.07 -3.14 -22.05
N LEU A 37 -16.99 -2.98 -20.73
CA LEU A 37 -18.15 -2.75 -19.87
C LEU A 37 -18.52 -1.27 -19.70
N GLY A 38 -17.54 -0.36 -19.72
CA GLY A 38 -17.79 1.07 -19.43
C GLY A 38 -17.00 2.05 -20.31
N GLY A 39 -16.43 1.58 -21.42
CA GLY A 39 -15.75 2.45 -22.38
C GLY A 39 -14.47 3.11 -21.84
N VAL A 40 -14.18 4.31 -22.33
CA VAL A 40 -12.91 5.02 -22.05
C VAL A 40 -12.92 5.71 -20.68
N SER A 41 -14.06 6.24 -20.26
CA SER A 41 -14.28 6.82 -18.93
C SER A 41 -14.03 5.81 -17.79
N ALA A 42 -14.47 4.57 -17.97
CA ALA A 42 -14.22 3.50 -16.99
C ALA A 42 -12.73 3.15 -16.83
N ILE A 43 -11.92 3.29 -17.89
CA ILE A 43 -10.46 3.09 -17.81
C ILE A 43 -9.82 4.17 -16.93
N GLN A 44 -10.26 5.43 -17.05
CA GLN A 44 -9.75 6.51 -16.20
C GLN A 44 -10.11 6.25 -14.73
N ALA A 45 -11.36 5.84 -14.46
CA ALA A 45 -11.81 5.46 -13.12
C ALA A 45 -10.98 4.30 -12.52
N MET A 46 -10.63 3.29 -13.31
CA MET A 46 -9.73 2.21 -12.90
C MET A 46 -8.36 2.74 -12.48
N TRP A 47 -7.73 3.58 -13.32
CA TRP A 47 -6.42 4.16 -13.02
C TRP A 47 -6.42 4.98 -11.74
N TYR A 48 -7.42 5.84 -11.53
CA TYR A 48 -7.55 6.58 -10.27
C TYR A 48 -7.72 5.64 -9.08
N GLY A 49 -8.58 4.61 -9.19
CA GLY A 49 -8.77 3.62 -8.14
C GLY A 49 -7.48 2.92 -7.73
N CYS A 50 -6.65 2.56 -8.71
CA CYS A 50 -5.35 1.93 -8.49
C CYS A 50 -4.31 2.90 -7.90
N VAL A 51 -4.15 4.09 -8.49
CA VAL A 51 -3.14 5.07 -8.05
C VAL A 51 -3.40 5.53 -6.62
N LEU A 52 -4.65 5.82 -6.27
CA LEU A 52 -5.01 6.25 -4.91
C LEU A 52 -4.70 5.16 -3.87
N ASN A 53 -4.83 3.88 -4.23
CA ASN A 53 -4.43 2.78 -3.37
C ASN A 53 -2.91 2.69 -3.16
N VAL A 54 -2.11 2.98 -4.18
CA VAL A 54 -0.63 3.07 -4.02
C VAL A 54 -0.26 4.22 -3.10
N LEU A 55 -0.91 5.38 -3.23
CA LEU A 55 -0.70 6.51 -2.33
C LEU A 55 -1.08 6.17 -0.89
N ALA A 56 -2.26 5.57 -0.69
CA ALA A 56 -2.70 5.13 0.63
C ALA A 56 -1.76 4.09 1.25
N ALA A 57 -1.28 3.12 0.46
CA ALA A 57 -0.30 2.13 0.87
C ALA A 57 1.02 2.78 1.33
N SER A 58 1.49 3.78 0.57
CA SER A 58 2.72 4.51 0.86
C SER A 58 2.61 5.29 2.17
N VAL A 59 1.47 5.96 2.40
CA VAL A 59 1.17 6.65 3.68
C VAL A 59 1.06 5.63 4.82
N GLY A 60 0.39 4.51 4.57
CA GLY A 60 0.28 3.40 5.52
C GLY A 60 1.63 2.80 5.93
N ALA A 61 2.67 2.87 5.09
CA ALA A 61 4.01 2.36 5.42
C ALA A 61 4.82 3.28 6.36
N VAL A 62 4.35 4.50 6.64
CA VAL A 62 5.06 5.48 7.49
C VAL A 62 5.27 4.97 8.93
N PRO A 63 4.27 4.46 9.66
CA PRO A 63 4.45 3.96 11.02
C PRO A 63 5.48 2.81 11.12
N ILE A 64 5.49 1.91 10.14
CA ILE A 64 6.46 0.79 10.07
C ILE A 64 7.88 1.34 9.84
N THR A 65 8.02 2.34 8.99
CA THR A 65 9.31 2.97 8.68
C THR A 65 9.84 3.73 9.89
N LEU A 66 8.97 4.42 10.64
CA LEU A 66 9.33 5.08 11.90
C LEU A 66 9.73 4.08 13.00
N ALA A 67 9.01 2.96 13.12
CA ALA A 67 9.31 1.91 14.09
C ALA A 67 10.68 1.24 13.82
N ARG A 68 11.13 1.19 12.56
CA ARG A 68 12.47 0.72 12.20
C ARG A 68 13.59 1.62 12.65
N LEU A 69 13.36 2.93 12.71
CA LEU A 69 14.37 3.90 13.17
C LEU A 69 14.60 3.82 14.68
N ASN A 70 13.64 3.28 15.45
CA ASN A 70 13.73 3.11 16.89
C ASN A 70 13.18 1.72 17.30
N PRO A 71 13.95 0.63 17.06
CA PRO A 71 13.47 -0.72 17.24
C PRO A 71 13.28 -1.05 18.72
N LYS A 72 12.05 -0.86 19.22
CA LYS A 72 11.58 -1.42 20.50
C LYS A 72 10.58 -2.52 20.22
N ARG A 73 10.85 -3.74 20.71
CA ARG A 73 10.06 -4.95 20.40
C ARG A 73 8.56 -4.78 20.65
N GLU A 74 8.21 -4.13 21.76
CA GLU A 74 6.83 -3.83 22.18
C GLU A 74 6.07 -2.92 21.20
N LYS A 75 6.79 -2.08 20.44
CA LYS A 75 6.18 -1.10 19.53
C LYS A 75 5.92 -1.65 18.13
N ILE A 76 6.42 -2.85 17.79
CA ILE A 76 6.33 -3.39 16.42
C ILE A 76 4.90 -3.81 16.08
N VAL A 77 4.25 -4.54 16.99
CA VAL A 77 2.85 -4.98 16.79
C VAL A 77 1.94 -3.75 16.70
N GLY A 78 2.15 -2.77 17.60
CA GLY A 78 1.47 -1.48 17.55
C GLY A 78 1.69 -0.74 16.23
N ALA A 79 2.91 -0.72 15.71
CA ALA A 79 3.22 -0.09 14.42
C ALA A 79 2.60 -0.81 13.22
N ALA A 80 2.49 -2.14 13.24
CA ALA A 80 1.81 -2.91 12.20
C ALA A 80 0.29 -2.64 12.20
N LEU A 81 -0.33 -2.61 13.38
CA LEU A 81 -1.75 -2.25 13.51
C LEU A 81 -1.99 -0.80 13.10
N ALA A 82 -1.14 0.13 13.56
CA ALA A 82 -1.23 1.54 13.19
C ALA A 82 -1.07 1.73 11.67
N SER A 83 -0.18 0.98 11.03
CA SER A 83 0.00 0.99 9.58
C SER A 83 -1.27 0.61 8.83
N LEU A 84 -1.96 -0.45 9.24
CA LEU A 84 -3.22 -0.86 8.63
C LEU A 84 -4.33 0.18 8.84
N VAL A 85 -4.42 0.75 10.04
CA VAL A 85 -5.42 1.81 10.35
C VAL A 85 -5.14 3.06 9.52
N VAL A 86 -3.88 3.52 9.48
CA VAL A 86 -3.47 4.70 8.70
C VAL A 86 -3.70 4.47 7.21
N ARG A 87 -3.36 3.28 6.69
CA ARG A 87 -3.64 2.90 5.30
C ARG A 87 -5.13 2.98 4.99
N MET A 88 -5.97 2.36 5.83
CA MET A 88 -7.42 2.35 5.62
C MET A 88 -8.00 3.76 5.67
N ALA A 89 -7.61 4.57 6.66
CA ALA A 89 -8.05 5.95 6.78
C ALA A 89 -7.63 6.79 5.56
N ALA A 90 -6.38 6.67 5.11
CA ALA A 90 -5.89 7.35 3.92
C ALA A 90 -6.63 6.89 2.65
N ALA A 91 -6.86 5.59 2.50
CA ALA A 91 -7.61 5.00 1.39
C ALA A 91 -9.03 5.58 1.32
N LEU A 92 -9.76 5.58 2.44
CA LEU A 92 -11.12 6.11 2.50
C LEU A 92 -11.16 7.62 2.25
N ALA A 93 -10.25 8.39 2.84
CA ALA A 93 -10.19 9.84 2.64
C ALA A 93 -9.90 10.19 1.17
N LEU A 94 -8.96 9.49 0.54
CA LEU A 94 -8.64 9.68 -0.88
C LEU A 94 -9.79 9.25 -1.79
N ALA A 95 -10.43 8.11 -1.52
CA ALA A 95 -11.58 7.64 -2.29
C ALA A 95 -12.76 8.61 -2.20
N ALA A 96 -13.09 9.09 -0.99
CA ALA A 96 -14.14 10.09 -0.78
C ALA A 96 -13.81 11.40 -1.49
N SER A 97 -12.58 11.89 -1.37
CA SER A 97 -12.13 13.11 -2.05
C SER A 97 -12.23 12.98 -3.56
N ALA A 98 -11.81 11.86 -4.13
CA ALA A 98 -11.89 11.60 -5.57
C ALA A 98 -13.34 11.51 -6.07
N LEU A 99 -14.23 10.84 -5.31
CA LEU A 99 -15.65 10.73 -5.66
C LEU A 99 -16.39 12.08 -5.60
N LEU A 100 -15.91 13.02 -4.79
CA LEU A 100 -16.48 14.37 -4.68
C LEU A 100 -15.89 15.35 -5.70
N ALA A 101 -14.60 15.22 -6.02
CA ALA A 101 -13.88 16.18 -6.85
C ALA A 101 -13.82 15.81 -8.33
N LEU A 102 -13.87 14.51 -8.66
CA LEU A 102 -13.68 14.02 -10.03
C LEU A 102 -14.99 13.50 -10.60
N ASP A 103 -15.28 13.84 -11.85
CA ASP A 103 -16.42 13.32 -12.60
C ASP A 103 -16.10 11.92 -13.15
N LEU A 104 -15.99 10.95 -12.24
CA LEU A 104 -15.64 9.56 -12.55
C LEU A 104 -16.88 8.66 -12.53
N GLU A 105 -16.84 7.63 -13.37
CA GLU A 105 -17.79 6.55 -13.27
C GLU A 105 -17.63 5.80 -11.94
N ARG A 106 -18.60 6.01 -11.04
CA ARG A 106 -18.55 5.52 -9.65
C ARG A 106 -18.41 4.00 -9.56
N LYS A 107 -19.12 3.26 -10.43
CA LYS A 107 -19.12 1.78 -10.42
C LYS A 107 -17.73 1.20 -10.70
N PRO A 108 -17.07 1.50 -11.84
CA PRO A 108 -15.72 1.00 -12.10
C PRO A 108 -14.71 1.56 -11.11
N PHE A 109 -14.84 2.81 -10.67
CA PHE A 109 -13.96 3.38 -9.65
C PHE A 109 -13.97 2.56 -8.35
N VAL A 110 -15.15 2.36 -7.74
CA VAL A 110 -15.28 1.64 -6.47
C VAL A 110 -14.83 0.19 -6.62
N LEU A 111 -15.19 -0.47 -7.72
CA LEU A 111 -14.78 -1.85 -7.99
C LEU A 111 -13.25 -1.98 -8.04
N TRP A 112 -12.59 -1.17 -8.86
CA TRP A 112 -11.13 -1.24 -9.04
C TRP A 112 -10.38 -0.74 -7.81
N PHE A 113 -10.92 0.23 -7.10
CA PHE A 113 -10.39 0.66 -5.81
C PHE A 113 -10.42 -0.47 -4.79
N ALA A 114 -11.54 -1.21 -4.68
CA ALA A 114 -11.66 -2.34 -3.77
C ALA A 114 -10.73 -3.50 -4.17
N LEU A 115 -10.67 -3.84 -5.46
CA LEU A 115 -9.78 -4.88 -5.97
C LEU A 115 -8.30 -4.54 -5.74
N ALA A 116 -7.90 -3.29 -6.01
CA ALA A 116 -6.55 -2.83 -5.74
C ALA A 116 -6.24 -2.84 -4.24
N TYR A 117 -7.18 -2.43 -3.39
CA TYR A 117 -7.01 -2.49 -1.94
C TYR A 117 -6.73 -3.92 -1.48
N VAL A 118 -7.55 -4.87 -1.91
CA VAL A 118 -7.40 -6.29 -1.55
C VAL A 118 -6.12 -6.90 -2.13
N ALA A 119 -5.78 -6.59 -3.38
CA ALA A 119 -4.58 -7.12 -4.03
C ALA A 119 -3.29 -6.62 -3.37
N LEU A 120 -3.31 -5.44 -2.74
CA LEU A 120 -2.14 -4.86 -2.07
C LEU A 120 -2.01 -5.25 -0.58
N LEU A 121 -3.07 -5.76 0.06
CA LEU A 121 -3.01 -6.23 1.46
C LEU A 121 -1.89 -7.26 1.72
N PRO A 122 -1.65 -8.27 0.86
CA PRO A 122 -0.55 -9.21 1.05
C PRO A 122 0.83 -8.55 1.05
N LEU A 123 1.02 -7.45 0.32
CA LEU A 123 2.28 -6.71 0.32
C LEU A 123 2.49 -5.99 1.65
N ASP A 124 1.44 -5.42 2.24
CA ASP A 124 1.52 -4.78 3.57
C ASP A 124 1.86 -5.81 4.65
N THR A 125 1.19 -6.97 4.64
CA THR A 125 1.43 -8.03 5.63
C THR A 125 2.84 -8.60 5.48
N ALA A 126 3.32 -8.80 4.25
CA ALA A 126 4.70 -9.22 3.98
C ALA A 126 5.72 -8.17 4.45
N TYR A 127 5.45 -6.88 4.25
CA TYR A 127 6.32 -5.79 4.68
C TYR A 127 6.40 -5.71 6.22
N ALA A 128 5.26 -5.86 6.91
CA ALA A 128 5.19 -5.93 8.36
C ALA A 128 5.89 -7.19 8.91
N ALA A 129 5.65 -8.37 8.31
CA ALA A 129 6.26 -9.62 8.74
C ALA A 129 7.80 -9.61 8.61
N ARG A 130 8.33 -8.99 7.55
CA ARG A 130 9.78 -8.82 7.36
C ARG A 130 10.42 -7.97 8.47
N LEU A 131 9.70 -6.99 9.02
CA LEU A 131 10.18 -6.21 10.16
C LEU A 131 10.29 -7.07 11.42
N SER A 132 9.27 -7.90 11.69
CA SER A 132 9.29 -8.81 12.85
C SER A 132 10.45 -9.80 12.76
N LYS A 133 10.73 -10.36 11.56
CA LYS A 133 11.80 -11.34 11.36
C LYS A 133 13.21 -10.75 11.55
N SER A 134 13.47 -9.52 11.09
CA SER A 134 14.79 -8.90 11.26
C SER A 134 15.16 -8.69 12.73
N ILE A 135 14.19 -8.42 13.59
CA ILE A 135 14.44 -8.11 15.01
C ILE A 135 14.69 -9.38 15.83
N THR A 136 14.03 -10.50 15.49
CA THR A 136 14.31 -11.81 16.15
C THR A 136 15.73 -12.32 15.89
N LEU A 137 16.34 -11.96 14.76
CA LEU A 137 17.70 -12.39 14.41
C LEU A 137 18.80 -11.58 15.12
N ASP A 138 18.53 -10.32 15.46
CA ASP A 138 19.50 -9.44 16.15
C ASP A 138 19.49 -9.63 17.68
N HIS A 139 18.45 -10.25 18.23
CA HIS A 139 18.38 -10.69 19.62
C HIS A 139 17.96 -12.17 19.67
N PRO A 140 18.86 -13.11 19.34
CA PRO A 140 18.63 -14.50 19.70
C PRO A 140 18.42 -14.52 21.21
N ALA A 141 17.34 -15.17 21.66
CA ALA A 141 17.06 -15.31 23.07
C ALA A 141 18.34 -15.83 23.76
N SER A 142 19.01 -14.96 24.50
CA SER A 142 20.03 -15.37 25.45
C SER A 142 19.26 -16.04 26.59
N GLU A 143 19.12 -17.36 26.46
CA GLU A 143 18.81 -18.24 27.59
C GLU A 143 19.92 -18.16 28.65
#